data_AF-A0A7X7UJR0-F1
#
_entry.id   AF-A0A7X7UJR0-F1
#
_cell.length_a   1.000
_cell.length_b   1.000
_cell.length_c   1.000
_cell.angle_alpha   90.00
_cell.angle_beta   90.00
_cell.angle_gamma   90.00
#
_symmetry.space_group_name_H-M   'P 1'
#
loop_
_entity.id
_entity.type
_entity.pdbx_description
1 polymer ?
#
loop_
_entity_poly.entity_id
_entity_poly.type
_entity_poly.pdbx_seq_one_letter_code
_entity_poly.pdbx_strand_id
1 'polypeptide(L)'
;MDKIRMEIVGMSYSQLQNGAYALILGEVDGKRRLPIVIGSFEAQAIAIALEKMKPARPLTHDLFKSFAETFGVTLLEVVINKFIEGVFHAVLVCDDGHNVVEIDSRTSDAVALALRFNCPIYTTEAILKAAGVEMDAEALEEEDEDNPQNENNPWASYTDEELEEMMKKAIEDEEYEKASQIRDELKRRK
;
A
#
# COMPACT_ATOMS: atom_id res chain seq x y z
N MET A 1 -11.35 -9.81 24.76
CA MET A 1 -11.11 -10.12 23.34
C MET A 1 -9.62 -10.07 23.14
N ASP A 2 -9.04 -11.16 22.69
CA ASP A 2 -7.60 -11.21 22.45
C ASP A 2 -7.30 -10.40 21.18
N LYS A 3 -6.58 -9.30 21.37
CA LYS A 3 -6.14 -8.42 20.29
C LYS A 3 -4.87 -9.02 19.69
N ILE A 4 -4.83 -9.08 18.36
CA ILE A 4 -3.69 -9.59 17.60
C ILE A 4 -2.98 -8.42 16.97
N ARG A 5 -1.69 -8.28 17.24
CA ARG A 5 -0.90 -7.15 16.78
C ARG A 5 -0.59 -7.29 15.30
N MET A 6 -0.81 -6.20 14.57
CA MET A 6 -0.58 -6.12 13.14
C MET A 6 0.52 -5.10 12.83
N GLU A 7 1.22 -5.33 11.74
CA GLU A 7 2.18 -4.39 11.15
C GLU A 7 1.90 -4.19 9.66
N ILE A 8 2.32 -3.06 9.11
CA ILE A 8 2.19 -2.80 7.67
C ILE A 8 3.36 -3.50 6.99
N VAL A 9 3.06 -4.51 6.18
CA VAL A 9 4.10 -5.22 5.42
C VAL A 9 4.38 -4.53 4.09
N GLY A 10 3.34 -3.99 3.45
CA GLY A 10 3.50 -3.32 2.17
C GLY A 10 2.17 -2.82 1.61
N MET A 11 2.29 -2.15 0.47
CA MET A 11 1.16 -1.64 -0.28
C MET A 11 1.45 -1.74 -1.78
N SER A 12 0.53 -2.30 -2.54
CA SER A 12 0.67 -2.50 -3.99
C SER A 12 -0.52 -1.91 -4.75
N TYR A 13 -0.31 -1.57 -6.02
CA TYR A 13 -1.39 -1.10 -6.88
C TYR A 13 -2.30 -2.27 -7.25
N SER A 14 -3.62 -2.08 -7.13
CA SER A 14 -4.59 -3.12 -7.50
C SER A 14 -4.82 -3.09 -9.00
N GLN A 15 -4.40 -4.15 -9.70
CA GLN A 15 -4.64 -4.31 -11.15
C GLN A 15 -6.13 -4.59 -11.46
N LEU A 16 -6.90 -5.06 -10.48
CA LEU A 16 -8.31 -5.45 -10.64
C LEU A 16 -9.28 -4.27 -10.56
N GLN A 17 -8.87 -3.17 -9.93
CA GLN A 17 -9.71 -1.99 -9.72
C GLN A 17 -8.89 -0.73 -9.97
N ASN A 18 -9.14 -0.09 -11.12
CA ASN A 18 -8.45 1.15 -11.51
C ASN A 18 -8.48 2.19 -10.39
N GLY A 19 -7.30 2.56 -9.89
CA GLY A 19 -7.12 3.59 -8.86
C GLY A 19 -7.23 3.09 -7.42
N ALA A 20 -7.36 1.78 -7.20
CA ALA A 20 -7.32 1.17 -5.87
C ALA A 20 -5.91 0.62 -5.54
N TYR A 21 -5.61 0.56 -4.26
CA TYR A 21 -4.39 -0.02 -3.71
C TYR A 21 -4.75 -1.15 -2.73
N ALA A 22 -3.92 -2.17 -2.66
CA ALA A 22 -3.99 -3.21 -1.64
C ALA A 22 -2.99 -2.88 -0.52
N LEU A 23 -3.49 -2.55 0.66
CA LEU A 23 -2.71 -2.44 1.89
C LEU A 23 -2.62 -3.82 2.55
N ILE A 24 -1.41 -4.30 2.82
CA ILE A 24 -1.19 -5.60 3.44
C ILE A 24 -0.74 -5.41 4.89
N LEU A 25 -1.59 -5.84 5.83
CA LEU A 25 -1.24 -5.91 7.26
C LEU A 25 -0.82 -7.34 7.64
N GLY A 26 0.36 -7.53 8.20
CA GLY A 26 0.88 -8.81 8.66
C GLY A 26 0.70 -8.98 10.17
N GLU A 27 0.39 -10.20 10.61
CA GLU A 27 0.45 -10.57 12.03
C GLU A 27 1.92 -10.60 12.48
N VAL A 28 2.27 -9.85 13.54
CA VAL A 28 3.68 -9.66 13.94
C VAL A 28 4.41 -10.97 14.28
N ASP A 29 3.71 -11.93 14.90
CA ASP A 29 4.25 -13.22 15.30
C ASP A 29 3.58 -14.39 14.56
N GLY A 30 3.08 -14.15 13.34
CA GLY A 30 2.30 -15.11 12.57
C GLY A 30 2.57 -15.05 11.07
N LYS A 31 1.95 -15.98 10.33
CA LYS A 31 2.04 -16.05 8.86
C LYS A 31 0.82 -15.43 8.17
N ARG A 32 -0.17 -15.01 8.95
CA ARG A 32 -1.42 -14.48 8.44
C ARG A 32 -1.26 -13.03 8.04
N ARG A 33 -1.87 -12.67 6.92
CA ARG A 33 -1.94 -11.31 6.42
C ARG A 33 -3.39 -10.92 6.17
N LEU A 34 -3.70 -9.65 6.35
CA LEU A 34 -5.00 -9.06 6.14
C LEU A 34 -4.90 -8.05 5.00
N PRO A 35 -5.34 -8.43 3.77
CA PRO A 35 -5.37 -7.51 2.65
C PRO A 35 -6.57 -6.57 2.75
N ILE A 36 -6.34 -5.28 2.60
CA ILE A 36 -7.37 -4.24 2.69
C ILE A 36 -7.28 -3.36 1.45
N VAL A 37 -8.37 -3.29 0.68
CA VAL A 37 -8.44 -2.43 -0.50
C VAL A 37 -8.76 -1.01 -0.07
N ILE A 38 -7.97 -0.04 -0.53
CA ILE A 38 -8.10 1.38 -0.23
C ILE A 38 -8.00 2.22 -1.51
N GLY A 39 -8.51 3.45 -1.47
CA GLY A 39 -8.39 4.39 -2.58
C GLY A 39 -6.99 5.02 -2.68
N SER A 40 -6.73 5.71 -3.78
CA SER A 40 -5.46 6.38 -4.05
C SER A 40 -5.12 7.48 -3.04
N PHE A 41 -6.11 8.27 -2.60
CA PHE A 41 -5.89 9.33 -1.61
C PHE A 41 -5.56 8.76 -0.23
N GLU A 42 -6.23 7.68 0.18
CA GLU A 42 -5.92 6.94 1.39
C GLU A 42 -4.52 6.33 1.34
N ALA A 43 -4.17 5.67 0.23
CA ALA A 43 -2.86 5.08 0.00
C ALA A 43 -1.76 6.14 0.09
N GLN A 44 -1.95 7.30 -0.54
CA GLN A 44 -1.02 8.42 -0.46
C GLN A 44 -0.83 8.92 0.98
N ALA A 45 -1.92 9.06 1.74
CA ALA A 45 -1.86 9.53 3.12
C ALA A 45 -1.08 8.57 4.05
N ILE A 46 -1.17 7.27 3.78
CA ILE A 46 -0.42 6.21 4.46
C ILE A 46 1.05 6.22 4.01
N ALA A 47 1.31 6.26 2.70
CA ALA A 47 2.66 6.25 2.13
C ALA A 47 3.52 7.41 2.64
N ILE A 48 2.98 8.63 2.69
CA ILE A 48 3.69 9.80 3.23
C ILE A 48 4.14 9.56 4.69
N ALA A 49 3.30 8.90 5.50
CA ALA A 49 3.63 8.60 6.89
C ALA A 49 4.63 7.45 7.02
N LEU A 50 4.50 6.40 6.21
CA LEU A 50 5.44 5.27 6.13
C LEU A 50 6.85 5.74 5.77
N GLU A 51 6.96 6.58 4.74
CA GLU A 51 8.22 7.18 4.27
C GLU A 51 8.76 8.27 5.21
N LYS A 52 8.05 8.57 6.31
CA LYS A 52 8.39 9.62 7.28
C LYS A 52 8.62 10.98 6.61
N MET A 53 7.94 11.23 5.48
CA MET A 53 8.05 12.46 4.71
C MET A 53 7.38 13.60 5.49
N LYS A 54 8.05 14.75 5.58
CA LYS A 54 7.51 15.95 6.23
C LYS A 54 7.03 16.94 5.16
N PRO A 55 5.72 17.10 4.95
CA PRO A 55 5.22 18.06 3.99
C PRO A 55 5.47 19.50 4.48
N ALA A 56 5.57 20.46 3.54
CA ALA A 56 5.79 21.87 3.86
C ALA A 56 4.63 22.50 4.66
N ARG A 57 3.43 21.92 4.53
CA ARG A 57 2.23 22.28 5.29
C ARG A 57 1.60 21.00 5.83
N PRO A 58 1.01 21.02 7.04
CA PRO A 58 0.32 19.85 7.59
C PRO A 58 -0.79 19.37 6.66
N LEU A 59 -0.83 18.07 6.37
CA LEU A 59 -1.95 17.43 5.69
C LEU A 59 -3.05 17.08 6.70
N THR A 60 -4.16 16.51 6.22
CA THR A 60 -5.36 16.24 7.04
C THR A 60 -5.05 15.44 8.30
N HIS A 61 -4.33 14.33 8.20
CA HIS A 61 -3.99 13.50 9.36
C HIS A 61 -2.93 14.14 10.27
N ASP A 62 -2.06 15.01 9.74
CA ASP A 62 -1.10 15.79 10.54
C ASP A 62 -1.81 16.89 11.34
N LEU A 63 -2.79 17.55 10.71
CA LEU A 63 -3.69 18.51 11.35
C LEU A 63 -4.51 17.82 12.45
N PHE A 64 -5.06 16.63 12.18
CA PHE A 64 -5.81 15.86 13.17
C PHE A 64 -4.94 15.48 14.37
N LYS A 65 -3.72 15.02 14.14
CA LYS A 65 -2.76 14.75 15.22
C LYS A 65 -2.50 16.00 16.07
N SER A 66 -2.13 17.10 15.43
CA SER A 66 -1.88 18.37 16.12
C SER A 66 -3.10 18.84 16.92
N PHE A 67 -4.30 18.67 16.36
CA PHE A 67 -5.56 18.98 17.04
C PHE A 67 -5.72 18.12 18.30
N ALA A 68 -5.64 16.80 18.18
CA ALA A 68 -5.78 15.89 19.32
C ALA A 68 -4.77 16.21 20.43
N GLU A 69 -3.49 16.37 20.08
CA GLU A 69 -2.43 16.73 21.03
C GLU A 69 -2.70 18.07 21.73
N THR A 70 -3.21 19.07 20.99
CA THR A 70 -3.55 20.39 21.55
C THR A 70 -4.68 20.30 22.58
N PHE A 71 -5.64 19.40 22.38
CA PHE A 71 -6.75 19.17 23.29
C PHE A 71 -6.47 18.06 24.32
N GLY A 72 -5.22 17.58 24.42
CA GLY A 72 -4.83 16.58 25.42
C GLY A 72 -5.31 15.15 25.12
N VAL A 73 -5.72 14.87 23.89
CA VAL A 73 -6.19 13.54 23.47
C VAL A 73 -5.04 12.73 22.89
N THR A 74 -4.83 11.53 23.42
CA THR A 74 -3.83 10.57 22.94
C THR A 74 -4.51 9.39 22.26
N LEU A 75 -4.09 9.06 21.03
CA LEU A 75 -4.49 7.81 20.39
C LEU A 75 -3.64 6.66 20.94
N LEU A 76 -4.26 5.77 21.73
CA LEU A 76 -3.58 4.66 22.38
C LEU A 76 -3.30 3.51 21.43
N GLU A 77 -4.29 3.18 20.59
CA GLU A 77 -4.23 2.07 19.65
C GLU A 77 -5.37 2.16 18.64
N VAL A 78 -5.24 1.39 17.56
CA VAL A 78 -6.28 1.18 16.56
C VAL A 78 -6.67 -0.28 16.51
N VAL A 79 -7.97 -0.59 16.42
CA VAL A 79 -8.45 -1.97 16.36
C VAL A 79 -9.37 -2.16 15.17
N ILE A 80 -8.97 -3.01 14.22
CA ILE A 80 -9.83 -3.48 13.13
C ILE A 80 -10.72 -4.59 13.68
N ASN A 81 -12.00 -4.28 13.93
CA ASN A 81 -12.86 -5.10 14.78
C ASN A 81 -14.12 -5.62 14.09
N LYS A 82 -14.49 -5.14 12.90
CA LYS A 82 -15.65 -5.65 12.16
C LYS A 82 -15.32 -5.84 10.69
N PHE A 83 -15.91 -6.88 10.12
CA PHE A 83 -15.88 -7.16 8.69
C PHE A 83 -17.28 -7.59 8.27
N ILE A 84 -17.96 -6.72 7.51
CA ILE A 84 -19.35 -6.90 7.11
C ILE A 84 -19.45 -6.58 5.63
N GLU A 85 -20.02 -7.49 4.84
CA GLU A 85 -20.24 -7.30 3.39
C GLU A 85 -18.98 -6.88 2.62
N GLY A 86 -17.82 -7.44 3.00
CA GLY A 86 -16.54 -7.12 2.34
C GLY A 86 -15.89 -5.82 2.82
N VAL A 87 -16.46 -5.14 3.82
CA VAL A 87 -15.97 -3.85 4.32
C VAL A 87 -15.41 -4.00 5.73
N PHE A 88 -14.17 -3.54 5.93
CA PHE A 88 -13.53 -3.47 7.24
C PHE A 88 -13.86 -2.18 7.96
N HIS A 89 -14.19 -2.31 9.25
CA HIS A 89 -14.29 -1.18 10.17
C HIS A 89 -13.19 -1.24 11.21
N ALA A 90 -12.76 -0.07 11.65
CA ALA A 90 -11.81 0.09 12.72
C ALA A 90 -12.37 1.01 13.81
N VAL A 91 -11.80 0.91 15.01
CA VAL A 91 -12.01 1.86 16.08
C VAL A 91 -10.68 2.48 16.49
N LEU A 92 -10.70 3.79 16.73
CA LEU A 92 -9.63 4.52 17.40
C LEU A 92 -9.90 4.45 18.90
N VAL A 93 -8.95 3.94 19.68
CA VAL A 93 -9.04 3.95 21.14
C VAL A 93 -8.25 5.15 21.64
N CYS A 94 -8.97 6.16 22.13
CA CYS A 94 -8.40 7.43 22.54
C CYS A 94 -8.53 7.64 24.05
N ASP A 95 -7.55 8.30 24.65
CA ASP A 95 -7.56 8.74 26.05
C ASP A 95 -7.53 10.26 26.10
N ASP A 96 -8.50 10.87 26.78
CA ASP A 96 -8.60 12.32 27.01
C ASP A 96 -8.08 12.75 28.40
N GLY A 97 -7.47 11.83 29.15
CA GLY A 97 -6.99 12.00 30.52
C GLY A 97 -8.05 11.73 31.59
N HIS A 98 -9.32 11.56 31.21
CA HIS A 98 -10.43 11.23 32.09
C HIS A 98 -11.07 9.88 31.76
N ASN A 99 -11.24 9.60 30.47
CA ASN A 99 -11.90 8.40 29.96
C ASN A 99 -11.15 7.85 28.75
N VAL A 100 -11.23 6.53 28.61
CA VAL A 100 -10.89 5.86 27.35
C VAL A 100 -12.17 5.76 26.52
N VAL A 101 -12.13 6.33 25.32
CA VAL A 101 -13.26 6.37 24.39
C VAL A 101 -12.91 5.69 23.07
N GLU A 102 -13.90 5.03 22.48
CA GLU A 102 -13.78 4.41 21.16
C GLU A 102 -14.48 5.28 20.11
N ILE A 103 -13.79 5.55 19.00
CA ILE A 103 -14.31 6.33 17.87
C ILE A 103 -14.31 5.44 16.63
N ASP A 104 -15.47 5.28 16.00
CA ASP A 104 -15.61 4.54 14.73
C ASP A 104 -14.80 5.22 13.62
N SER A 105 -14.10 4.41 12.82
CA SER A 105 -13.19 4.90 11.80
C SER A 105 -13.11 3.96 10.61
N ARG A 106 -12.87 4.53 9.43
CA ARG A 106 -12.45 3.74 8.28
C ARG A 106 -11.07 3.18 8.56
N THR A 107 -10.85 1.94 8.13
CA THR A 107 -9.57 1.26 8.38
C THR A 107 -8.37 2.02 7.81
N SER A 108 -8.50 2.66 6.65
CA SER A 108 -7.45 3.49 6.06
C SER A 108 -7.06 4.69 6.91
N ASP A 109 -8.04 5.43 7.43
CA ASP A 109 -7.80 6.59 8.30
C ASP A 109 -7.15 6.16 9.61
N ALA A 110 -7.63 5.05 10.18
CA ALA A 110 -7.11 4.52 11.42
C ALA A 110 -5.64 4.11 11.28
N VAL A 111 -5.28 3.42 10.20
CA VAL A 111 -3.88 3.07 9.91
C VAL A 111 -3.02 4.33 9.69
N ALA A 112 -3.52 5.31 8.93
CA ALA A 112 -2.81 6.56 8.67
C ALA A 112 -2.55 7.38 9.94
N LEU A 113 -3.49 7.36 10.90
CA LEU A 113 -3.33 7.98 12.21
C LEU A 113 -2.39 7.17 13.10
N ALA A 114 -2.50 5.85 13.12
CA ALA A 114 -1.63 4.99 13.92
C ALA A 114 -0.14 5.22 13.62
N LEU A 115 0.20 5.36 12.33
CA LEU A 115 1.56 5.72 11.90
C LEU A 115 2.03 7.07 12.42
N ARG A 116 1.15 8.08 12.44
CA ARG A 116 1.51 9.45 12.87
C ARG A 116 1.57 9.60 14.39
N PHE A 117 0.68 8.94 15.11
CA PHE A 117 0.68 8.87 16.57
C PHE A 117 1.71 7.87 17.10
N ASN A 118 2.26 7.01 16.23
CA ASN A 118 3.17 5.93 16.60
C ASN A 118 2.53 4.97 17.62
N CYS A 119 1.25 4.63 17.39
CA CYS A 119 0.48 3.71 18.22
C CYS A 119 0.33 2.33 17.54
N PRO A 120 0.13 1.26 18.30
CA PRO A 120 -0.05 -0.07 17.74
C PRO A 120 -1.37 -0.22 16.96
N ILE A 121 -1.34 -1.08 15.95
CA ILE A 121 -2.50 -1.52 15.16
C ILE A 121 -2.81 -2.95 15.59
N TYR A 122 -4.09 -3.22 15.86
CA TYR A 122 -4.58 -4.53 16.23
C TYR A 122 -5.73 -4.97 15.33
N THR A 123 -5.96 -6.28 15.32
CA THR A 123 -7.20 -6.89 14.85
C THR A 123 -7.66 -7.96 15.83
N THR A 124 -8.69 -8.72 15.47
CA THR A 124 -9.21 -9.83 16.27
C THR A 124 -9.09 -11.14 15.53
N GLU A 125 -9.04 -12.24 16.26
CA GLU A 125 -9.01 -13.60 15.69
C GLU A 125 -10.20 -13.86 14.76
N ALA A 126 -11.38 -13.29 15.06
CA ALA A 126 -12.56 -13.42 14.20
C ALA A 126 -12.35 -12.78 12.82
N ILE A 127 -11.65 -11.64 12.76
CA ILE A 127 -11.35 -10.95 11.50
C ILE A 127 -10.30 -11.71 10.70
N LEU A 128 -9.22 -12.18 11.35
CA LEU A 128 -8.20 -12.99 10.67
C LEU A 128 -8.76 -14.31 10.14
N LYS A 129 -9.69 -14.96 10.86
CA LYS A 129 -10.36 -16.16 10.33
C LYS A 129 -11.29 -15.86 9.16
N ALA A 130 -11.93 -14.69 9.14
CA ALA A 130 -12.90 -14.33 8.12
C ALA A 130 -12.25 -13.83 6.82
N ALA A 131 -11.15 -13.10 6.92
CA ALA A 131 -10.54 -12.40 5.79
C ALA A 131 -9.01 -12.43 5.76
N GLY A 132 -8.37 -13.08 6.73
CA GLY A 132 -6.92 -13.29 6.72
C GLY A 132 -6.53 -14.37 5.71
N VAL A 133 -5.38 -14.18 5.09
CA VAL A 133 -4.73 -15.14 4.18
C VAL A 133 -3.43 -15.61 4.82
N GLU A 134 -3.19 -16.92 4.82
CA GLU A 134 -1.88 -17.47 5.19
C GLU A 134 -0.99 -17.42 3.95
N MET A 135 0.21 -16.84 4.07
CA MET A 135 1.24 -17.01 3.04
C MET A 135 2.07 -18.24 3.40
N ASP A 136 2.03 -19.26 2.56
CA ASP A 136 2.99 -20.36 2.62
C ASP A 136 4.37 -19.82 2.22
N ALA A 137 5.39 -20.17 3.01
CA ALA A 137 6.76 -19.70 2.83
C ALA A 137 7.38 -20.15 1.49
N GLU A 138 6.77 -21.13 0.82
CA GLU A 138 7.20 -21.65 -0.50
C GLU A 138 6.72 -20.77 -1.67
N ALA A 139 5.75 -19.86 -1.46
CA ALA A 139 5.33 -18.90 -2.49
C ALA A 139 6.28 -17.69 -2.63
N LEU A 140 7.36 -17.66 -1.85
CA LEU A 140 8.42 -16.63 -1.91
C LEU A 140 9.64 -17.08 -2.72
N GLU A 141 9.67 -18.31 -3.24
CA GLU A 141 10.81 -18.85 -4.02
C GLU A 141 10.51 -19.03 -5.52
N GLU A 142 9.33 -18.65 -6.02
CA GLU A 142 9.01 -18.67 -7.47
C GLU A 142 8.81 -17.27 -8.11
N GLU A 143 9.02 -16.17 -7.36
CA GLU A 143 8.95 -14.80 -7.92
C GLU A 143 10.21 -13.95 -7.67
N ASP A 144 11.35 -14.55 -7.26
CA ASP A 144 12.60 -13.82 -6.99
C ASP A 144 13.85 -14.43 -7.68
N GLU A 145 13.70 -14.96 -8.90
CA GLU A 145 14.81 -15.13 -9.85
C GLU A 145 14.45 -14.58 -11.24
N ASP A 146 14.26 -13.26 -11.36
CA ASP A 146 14.77 -12.54 -12.53
C ASP A 146 14.86 -11.00 -12.33
N ASN A 147 16.06 -10.56 -11.95
CA ASN A 147 16.74 -9.34 -12.39
C ASN A 147 16.07 -7.94 -12.19
N PRO A 148 16.51 -7.12 -11.21
CA PRO A 148 15.87 -5.85 -10.83
C PRO A 148 16.28 -4.64 -11.71
N GLN A 149 16.10 -4.69 -13.03
CA GLN A 149 16.50 -3.55 -13.88
C GLN A 149 15.63 -3.22 -15.11
N ASN A 150 14.39 -3.71 -15.24
CA ASN A 150 13.62 -3.44 -16.47
C ASN A 150 12.12 -3.17 -16.31
N GLU A 151 11.71 -2.41 -15.29
CA GLU A 151 10.29 -2.01 -15.12
C GLU A 151 9.79 -0.89 -16.05
N ASN A 152 10.53 -0.48 -17.07
CA ASN A 152 10.03 0.49 -18.06
C ASN A 152 10.60 0.22 -19.45
N ASN A 153 10.36 -0.98 -19.97
CA ASN A 153 10.63 -1.28 -21.37
C ASN A 153 9.30 -1.34 -22.14
N PRO A 154 8.86 -0.24 -22.78
CA PRO A 154 7.63 -0.19 -23.59
C PRO A 154 7.62 -1.19 -24.74
N TRP A 155 8.75 -1.82 -25.04
CA TRP A 155 8.98 -2.67 -26.20
C TRP A 155 8.97 -4.16 -25.84
N ALA A 156 8.85 -4.52 -24.56
CA ALA A 156 8.92 -5.90 -24.07
C ALA A 156 7.86 -6.84 -24.67
N SER A 157 6.70 -6.32 -25.08
CA SER A 157 5.60 -7.09 -25.65
C SER A 157 5.64 -7.25 -27.18
N TYR A 158 6.61 -6.62 -27.86
CA TYR A 158 6.71 -6.65 -29.32
C TYR A 158 7.74 -7.67 -29.78
N THR A 159 7.47 -8.33 -30.91
CA THR A 159 8.41 -9.23 -31.58
C THR A 159 9.51 -8.46 -32.29
N ASP A 160 10.63 -9.12 -32.60
CA ASP A 160 11.77 -8.45 -33.26
C ASP A 160 11.39 -7.92 -34.66
N GLU A 161 10.52 -8.63 -35.38
CA GLU A 161 10.00 -8.19 -36.68
C GLU A 161 9.13 -6.92 -36.55
N GLU A 162 8.26 -6.86 -35.53
CA GLU A 162 7.43 -5.68 -35.24
C GLU A 162 8.29 -4.48 -34.80
N LEU A 163 9.33 -4.71 -34.02
CA LEU A 163 10.26 -3.66 -33.61
C LEU A 163 11.09 -3.12 -34.79
N GLU A 164 11.49 -3.98 -35.73
CA GLU A 164 12.16 -3.54 -36.96
C GLU A 164 11.22 -2.68 -37.84
N GLU A 165 9.94 -3.03 -37.93
CA GLU A 165 8.93 -2.25 -38.65
C GLU A 165 8.66 -0.90 -37.97
N MET A 166 8.50 -0.89 -36.64
CA MET A 166 8.32 0.32 -35.84
C MET A 166 9.54 1.25 -35.90
N MET A 167 10.76 0.70 -35.95
CA MET A 167 11.98 1.47 -36.10
C MET A 167 12.05 2.15 -37.47
N LYS A 168 11.72 1.43 -38.55
CA LYS A 168 11.67 2.02 -39.91
C LYS A 168 10.67 3.16 -39.99
N LYS A 169 9.47 2.94 -39.44
CA LYS A 169 8.42 3.96 -39.39
C LYS A 169 8.84 5.19 -38.59
N ALA A 170 9.51 5.00 -37.44
CA ALA A 170 10.03 6.11 -36.64
C ALA A 170 11.13 6.92 -37.37
N ILE A 171 11.92 6.30 -38.24
CA ILE A 171 12.90 7.02 -39.08
C ILE A 171 12.20 7.80 -40.20
N GLU A 172 11.18 7.21 -40.82
CA GLU A 172 10.36 7.88 -41.84
C GLU A 172 9.60 9.10 -41.28
N ASP A 173 9.11 8.99 -40.04
CA ASP A 173 8.39 10.04 -39.33
C ASP A 173 9.34 11.05 -38.62
N GLU A 174 10.66 10.96 -38.85
CA GLU A 174 11.70 11.80 -38.22
C GLU A 174 11.73 11.75 -36.67
N GLU A 175 11.15 10.71 -36.06
CA GLU A 175 11.18 10.43 -34.62
C GLU A 175 12.50 9.72 -34.21
N TYR A 176 13.63 10.40 -34.40
CA TYR A 176 14.97 9.82 -34.22
C TYR A 176 15.26 9.30 -32.80
N GLU A 177 14.67 9.92 -31.77
CA GLU A 177 14.84 9.51 -30.37
C GLU A 177 14.22 8.14 -30.10
N LYS A 178 12.99 7.94 -30.60
CA LYS A 178 12.26 6.67 -30.52
C LYS A 178 12.93 5.58 -31.34
N ALA A 179 13.42 5.91 -32.54
CA ALA A 179 14.20 4.99 -33.37
C ALA A 179 15.49 4.52 -32.65
N SER A 180 16.17 5.41 -31.90
CA SER A 180 17.35 5.03 -31.12
C SER A 180 17.01 4.06 -29.99
N GLN A 181 15.92 4.30 -29.26
CA GLN A 181 15.47 3.43 -28.16
C GLN A 181 15.11 2.02 -28.66
N ILE A 182 14.36 1.92 -29.77
CA ILE A 182 14.00 0.62 -30.38
C ILE A 182 15.24 -0.12 -30.90
N ARG A 183 16.20 0.59 -31.50
CA ARG A 183 17.47 0.01 -31.97
C ARG A 183 18.29 -0.57 -30.82
N ASP A 184 18.37 0.14 -29.70
CA ASP A 184 19.15 -0.29 -28.54
C ASP A 184 18.46 -1.49 -27.85
N GLU A 185 17.13 -1.57 -27.87
CA GLU A 185 16.38 -2.77 -27.46
C GLU A 185 16.63 -3.97 -28.39
N LEU A 186 16.57 -3.80 -29.71
CA LEU A 186 16.88 -4.87 -30.68
C LEU A 186 18.32 -5.39 -30.53
N LYS A 187 19.26 -4.53 -30.14
CA LYS A 187 20.64 -4.95 -29.83
C LYS A 187 20.75 -5.72 -28.52
N ARG A 188 19.93 -5.39 -27.51
CA ARG A 188 19.87 -6.11 -26.24
C ARG A 188 19.37 -7.55 -26.39
N ARG A 189 18.55 -7.81 -27.43
CA ARG A 189 17.95 -9.12 -27.73
C ARG A 189 18.82 -10.06 -28.58
N LYS A 190 19.92 -9.56 -29.16
CA LYS A 190 20.90 -10.34 -29.94
C LYS A 190 22.11 -10.71 -29.11
#